data_AF-A0A8J3IQE8-F1
#
_entry.id   AF-A0A8J3IQE8-F1
#
_cell.length_a   1.000
_cell.length_b   1.000
_cell.length_c   1.000
_cell.angle_alpha   90.00
_cell.angle_beta   90.00
_cell.angle_gamma   90.00
#
_symmetry.space_group_name_H-M   'P 1'
#
loop_
_entity.id
_entity.type
_entity.pdbx_description
1 polymer ?
#
loop_
_entity_poly.entity_id
_entity_poly.type
_entity_poly.pdbx_seq_one_letter_code
_entity_poly.pdbx_strand_id
1 'polypeptide(L)'
;MQHQDSHIFLAEPAPIPELNDWITAYQNSQQRFTFTEADVLQTYWEQGEDMLLREDNRFKEAALLDVSFPGQWLLSIHTMANQRIYDSLLHDEWDGEDLLRYLQQLDQKSAKEIFHVFCRADKRLSLSQNKEGCYCISLSQQIAKVRLGVEQKQALESLADQLLAAFPRERRSPWTIFQFLEQIEHLTSDFSSLKALLPAELTQWLSQRDEWVKVGRDLWFPKQLLPLPIQNRRYAVLSVNGRKSAQVSPFLVPIEANELSASETIHQEIFDEKLSLLSQQIPKRNRWKVILLTVHLNEGYIPVPPQMRAFYPHEQKSDNIAMFPSIWFADASEMTIWLDMTHHRIYGPDITDQLAFLEAGTILEIYWSNAGFTFSLAGQNAEIFEEEARLVDLTALAQVRSTLLESYRSSLRFLLASALQGKAFLELYRELCQRQQHQPNRSTIRTILSSSPEFLFDKAENKWKLLSNVSEETGASALRKIVAAAQQVGGRDNEHSLDTFSLTSMIARNHQQLVDLRRFYKRKDYNNDKRALE
;
A
#
# COMPACT_ATOMS: atom_id res chain seq x y z
N MET A 1 21.34 13.13 -39.64
CA MET A 1 20.44 11.95 -39.69
C MET A 1 19.98 11.70 -38.27
N GLN A 2 18.75 12.13 -37.98
CA GLN A 2 18.08 11.94 -36.69
C GLN A 2 17.33 10.61 -36.79
N HIS A 3 17.69 9.64 -35.96
CA HIS A 3 16.84 8.47 -35.73
C HIS A 3 16.01 8.75 -34.48
N GLN A 4 14.72 8.97 -34.71
CA GLN A 4 13.68 8.94 -33.68
C GLN A 4 13.43 7.47 -33.35
N ASP A 5 13.84 7.03 -32.16
CA ASP A 5 13.39 5.76 -31.61
C ASP A 5 11.99 5.95 -31.01
N SER A 6 10.99 5.64 -31.83
CA SER A 6 9.61 5.51 -31.44
C SER A 6 9.44 4.28 -30.55
N HIS A 7 9.31 4.50 -29.24
CA HIS A 7 8.62 3.57 -28.37
C HIS A 7 7.20 3.40 -28.90
N ILE A 8 6.92 2.26 -29.55
CA ILE A 8 5.55 1.82 -29.86
C ILE A 8 4.91 1.48 -28.51
N PHE A 9 4.43 2.50 -27.80
CA PHE A 9 3.27 2.34 -26.94
C PHE A 9 2.16 1.87 -27.88
N LEU A 10 1.83 0.58 -27.86
CA LEU A 10 0.54 0.16 -28.40
C LEU A 10 -0.49 0.96 -27.59
N ALA A 11 -1.05 1.98 -28.23
CA ALA A 11 -2.14 2.75 -27.66
C ALA A 11 -3.19 1.76 -27.14
N GLU A 12 -3.84 2.08 -26.02
CA GLU A 12 -4.96 1.26 -25.56
C GLU A 12 -5.91 1.04 -26.75
N PRO A 13 -6.34 -0.20 -27.00
CA PRO A 13 -7.10 -0.53 -28.19
C PRO A 13 -8.31 0.39 -28.29
N ALA A 14 -8.48 1.05 -29.44
CA ALA A 14 -9.56 2.01 -29.60
C ALA A 14 -10.93 1.28 -29.59
N PRO A 15 -12.01 1.93 -29.11
CA PRO A 15 -13.34 1.37 -29.22
C PRO A 15 -13.71 1.07 -30.67
N ILE A 16 -14.18 -0.14 -30.93
CA ILE A 16 -14.66 -0.57 -32.24
C ILE A 16 -16.11 -0.09 -32.42
N PRO A 17 -16.40 0.86 -33.33
CA PRO A 17 -17.73 1.48 -33.45
C PRO A 17 -18.85 0.48 -33.75
N GLU A 18 -18.54 -0.57 -34.49
CA GLU A 18 -19.48 -1.62 -34.91
C GLU A 18 -20.08 -2.35 -33.70
N LEU A 19 -19.37 -2.42 -32.58
CA LEU A 19 -19.82 -3.11 -31.36
C LEU A 19 -20.72 -2.25 -30.46
N ASN A 20 -20.96 -0.97 -30.79
CA ASN A 20 -21.75 -0.05 -29.97
C ASN A 20 -23.19 -0.53 -29.74
N ASP A 21 -23.83 -1.04 -30.79
CA ASP A 21 -25.23 -1.48 -30.72
C ASP A 21 -25.37 -2.72 -29.83
N TRP A 22 -24.42 -3.65 -29.94
CA TRP A 22 -24.37 -4.84 -29.08
C TRP A 22 -24.16 -4.45 -27.61
N ILE A 23 -23.20 -3.56 -27.32
CA ILE A 23 -22.93 -3.09 -25.95
C ILE A 23 -24.17 -2.42 -25.36
N THR A 24 -24.84 -1.55 -26.14
CA THR A 24 -26.05 -0.84 -25.70
C THR A 24 -27.18 -1.82 -25.43
N ALA A 25 -27.39 -2.81 -26.31
CA ALA A 25 -28.39 -3.86 -26.11
C ALA A 25 -28.08 -4.69 -24.86
N TYR A 26 -26.83 -5.08 -24.65
CA TYR A 26 -26.39 -5.84 -23.49
C TYR A 26 -26.59 -5.06 -22.18
N GLN A 27 -26.21 -3.79 -22.12
CA GLN A 27 -26.45 -2.91 -20.96
C GLN A 27 -27.95 -2.72 -20.67
N ASN A 28 -28.77 -2.53 -21.70
CA ASN A 28 -30.22 -2.36 -21.56
C ASN A 28 -30.91 -3.65 -21.10
N SER A 29 -30.40 -4.81 -21.51
CA SER A 29 -30.92 -6.10 -21.10
C SER A 29 -30.66 -6.42 -19.61
N GLN A 30 -29.82 -5.62 -18.94
CA GLN A 30 -29.40 -5.82 -17.55
C GLN A 30 -28.89 -7.25 -17.31
N GLN A 31 -28.26 -7.84 -18.32
CA GLN A 31 -27.70 -9.19 -18.21
C GLN A 31 -26.57 -9.19 -17.19
N ARG A 32 -26.67 -10.12 -16.23
CA ARG A 32 -25.71 -10.26 -15.12
C ARG A 32 -24.76 -11.43 -15.31
N PHE A 33 -24.50 -11.82 -16.56
CA PHE A 33 -23.66 -12.95 -16.90
C PHE A 33 -22.52 -12.54 -17.82
N THR A 34 -21.35 -13.18 -17.68
CA THR A 34 -20.31 -13.10 -18.71
C THR A 34 -20.80 -13.69 -20.03
N PHE A 35 -20.15 -13.31 -21.11
CA PHE A 35 -20.46 -13.74 -22.47
C PHE A 35 -19.19 -14.28 -23.15
N THR A 36 -19.35 -15.04 -24.22
CA THR A 36 -18.25 -15.52 -25.05
C THR A 36 -17.95 -14.54 -26.17
N GLU A 37 -16.80 -14.71 -26.82
CA GLU A 37 -16.45 -13.94 -28.00
C GLU A 37 -17.44 -14.18 -29.16
N ALA A 38 -17.92 -15.41 -29.31
CA ALA A 38 -18.94 -15.76 -30.29
C ALA A 38 -20.28 -15.03 -30.05
N ASP A 39 -20.69 -14.83 -28.79
CA ASP A 39 -21.93 -14.11 -28.46
C ASP A 39 -21.94 -12.66 -28.98
N VAL A 40 -20.76 -12.08 -29.22
CA VAL A 40 -20.59 -10.71 -29.72
C VAL A 40 -20.24 -10.68 -31.21
N LEU A 41 -19.29 -11.52 -31.64
CA LEU A 41 -18.63 -11.39 -32.94
C LEU A 41 -19.14 -12.36 -34.00
N GLN A 42 -19.99 -13.35 -33.65
CA GLN A 42 -20.41 -14.39 -34.59
C GLN A 42 -20.99 -13.83 -35.89
N THR A 43 -21.84 -12.80 -35.83
CA THR A 43 -22.43 -12.19 -37.03
C THR A 43 -21.39 -11.52 -37.92
N TYR A 44 -20.31 -10.97 -37.36
CA TYR A 44 -19.22 -10.35 -38.10
C TYR A 44 -18.29 -11.41 -38.73
N TRP A 45 -17.99 -12.48 -37.98
CA TRP A 45 -17.22 -13.61 -38.50
C TRP A 45 -17.93 -14.29 -39.67
N GLU A 46 -19.26 -14.43 -39.61
CA GLU A 46 -20.08 -14.96 -40.72
C GLU A 46 -20.06 -14.06 -41.96
N GLN A 47 -19.78 -12.76 -41.78
CA GLN A 47 -19.61 -11.78 -42.86
C GLN A 47 -18.17 -11.72 -43.40
N GLY A 48 -17.25 -12.49 -42.82
CA GLY A 48 -15.84 -12.59 -43.23
C GLY A 48 -14.91 -11.58 -42.55
N GLU A 49 -15.38 -10.87 -41.53
CA GLU A 49 -14.54 -9.97 -40.72
C GLU A 49 -13.69 -10.79 -39.73
N ASP A 50 -12.41 -10.46 -39.57
CA ASP A 50 -11.47 -11.12 -38.63
C ASP A 50 -11.23 -10.22 -37.40
N MET A 51 -12.31 -10.01 -36.63
CA MET A 51 -12.30 -9.16 -35.44
C MET A 51 -12.11 -9.99 -34.17
N LEU A 52 -11.45 -9.41 -33.17
CA LEU A 52 -11.26 -10.01 -31.85
C LEU A 52 -11.63 -9.02 -30.74
N LEU A 53 -12.28 -9.49 -29.67
CA LEU A 53 -12.74 -8.62 -28.57
C LEU A 53 -11.58 -7.96 -27.81
N ARG A 54 -10.40 -8.61 -27.78
CA ARG A 54 -9.19 -8.05 -27.17
C ARG A 54 -8.71 -6.74 -27.83
N GLU A 55 -9.18 -6.46 -29.04
CA GLU A 55 -8.87 -5.25 -29.80
C GLU A 55 -9.76 -4.07 -29.44
N ASP A 56 -10.69 -4.24 -28.49
CA ASP A 56 -11.56 -3.18 -27.97
C ASP A 56 -11.40 -3.05 -26.44
N ASN A 57 -10.95 -1.88 -25.97
CA ASN A 57 -10.67 -1.63 -24.56
C ASN A 57 -11.90 -1.67 -23.62
N ARG A 58 -13.12 -1.70 -24.18
CA ARG A 58 -14.36 -1.80 -23.40
C ARG A 58 -14.66 -3.23 -22.99
N PHE A 59 -13.95 -4.20 -23.53
CA PHE A 59 -14.06 -5.61 -23.16
C PHE A 59 -12.86 -6.03 -22.35
N LYS A 60 -13.11 -6.89 -21.37
CA LYS A 60 -12.08 -7.47 -20.52
C LYS A 60 -12.33 -8.96 -20.39
N GLU A 61 -11.27 -9.74 -20.54
CA GLU A 61 -11.33 -11.17 -20.30
C GLU A 61 -11.54 -11.45 -18.80
N ALA A 62 -12.48 -12.33 -18.50
CA ALA A 62 -12.76 -12.77 -17.14
C ALA A 62 -11.60 -13.67 -16.68
N ALA A 63 -10.81 -13.17 -15.73
CA ALA A 63 -9.75 -13.97 -15.11
C ALA A 63 -10.38 -15.11 -14.27
N LEU A 64 -10.47 -16.30 -14.86
CA LEU A 64 -10.85 -17.53 -14.18
C LEU A 64 -9.60 -18.28 -13.71
N LEU A 65 -9.75 -19.04 -12.62
CA LEU A 65 -8.66 -19.83 -12.00
C LEU A 65 -8.17 -21.00 -12.87
N ASP A 66 -8.87 -21.32 -13.96
CA ASP A 66 -8.60 -22.49 -14.79
C ASP A 66 -8.67 -22.11 -16.27
N VAL A 67 -7.53 -22.26 -16.96
CA VAL A 67 -7.26 -21.84 -18.36
C VAL A 67 -8.01 -22.72 -19.38
N SER A 68 -8.82 -23.66 -18.92
CA SER A 68 -9.39 -24.74 -19.73
C SER A 68 -10.65 -24.40 -20.54
N PHE A 69 -11.21 -23.18 -20.41
CA PHE A 69 -12.51 -22.84 -20.99
C PHE A 69 -12.44 -21.71 -22.02
N PRO A 70 -13.40 -21.63 -22.96
CA PRO A 70 -13.45 -20.56 -23.95
C PRO A 70 -13.48 -19.20 -23.25
N GLY A 71 -12.63 -18.28 -23.72
CA GLY A 71 -12.45 -16.94 -23.17
C GLY A 71 -13.80 -16.29 -22.85
N GLN A 72 -14.08 -16.16 -21.56
CA GLN A 72 -15.25 -15.48 -21.06
C GLN A 72 -14.93 -13.99 -20.96
N TRP A 73 -15.86 -13.15 -21.36
CA TRP A 73 -15.68 -11.71 -21.45
C TRP A 73 -16.73 -11.01 -20.59
N LEU A 74 -16.35 -9.83 -20.12
CA LEU A 74 -17.22 -8.85 -19.49
C LEU A 74 -16.89 -7.46 -20.03
N LEU A 75 -17.80 -6.51 -19.83
CA LEU A 75 -17.48 -5.11 -20.08
C LEU A 75 -16.51 -4.60 -19.00
N SER A 76 -15.58 -3.74 -19.37
CA SER A 76 -14.58 -3.14 -18.47
C SER A 76 -15.19 -2.35 -17.31
N ILE A 77 -16.44 -1.91 -17.46
CA ILE A 77 -17.22 -1.22 -16.41
C ILE A 77 -17.85 -2.19 -15.39
N HIS A 78 -17.90 -3.49 -15.67
CA HIS A 78 -18.50 -4.49 -14.80
C HIS A 78 -17.47 -5.09 -13.82
N THR A 79 -17.98 -5.63 -12.72
CA THR A 79 -17.15 -6.30 -11.70
C THR A 79 -17.56 -7.77 -11.55
N MET A 80 -16.57 -8.66 -11.56
CA MET A 80 -16.77 -10.09 -11.36
C MET A 80 -17.19 -10.43 -9.92
N ALA A 81 -18.29 -11.15 -9.76
CA ALA A 81 -18.88 -11.50 -8.46
C ALA A 81 -18.53 -12.92 -7.97
N ASN A 82 -18.00 -13.79 -8.83
CA ASN A 82 -17.82 -15.22 -8.55
C ASN A 82 -17.09 -15.52 -7.25
N GLN A 83 -16.02 -14.78 -6.95
CA GLN A 83 -15.29 -14.98 -5.69
C GLN A 83 -16.15 -14.65 -4.48
N ARG A 84 -16.87 -13.53 -4.51
CA ARG A 84 -17.72 -13.10 -3.39
C ARG A 84 -18.89 -14.06 -3.16
N ILE A 85 -19.46 -14.56 -4.25
CA ILE A 85 -20.46 -15.61 -4.23
C ILE A 85 -19.90 -16.89 -3.61
N TYR A 86 -18.71 -17.32 -4.06
CA TYR A 86 -18.03 -18.49 -3.53
C TYR A 86 -17.78 -18.35 -2.02
N ASP A 87 -17.24 -17.21 -1.58
CA ASP A 87 -16.97 -16.94 -0.17
C ASP A 87 -18.27 -16.93 0.65
N SER A 88 -19.33 -16.31 0.14
CA SER A 88 -20.61 -16.25 0.87
C SER A 88 -21.26 -17.62 1.04
N LEU A 89 -21.15 -18.50 0.03
CA LEU A 89 -21.58 -19.89 0.13
C LEU A 89 -20.69 -20.72 1.06
N LEU A 90 -19.38 -20.45 1.08
CA LEU A 90 -18.43 -21.16 1.92
C LEU A 90 -18.61 -20.85 3.41
N HIS A 91 -19.00 -19.62 3.74
CA HIS A 91 -19.21 -19.13 5.10
C HIS A 91 -20.68 -19.19 5.55
N ASP A 92 -21.56 -19.85 4.77
CA ASP A 92 -23.00 -19.94 5.02
C ASP A 92 -23.70 -18.55 5.20
N GLU A 93 -23.14 -17.47 4.63
CA GLU A 93 -23.73 -16.12 4.65
C GLU A 93 -24.87 -15.97 3.64
N TRP A 94 -24.87 -16.83 2.61
CA TRP A 94 -25.91 -16.95 1.61
C TRP A 94 -26.14 -18.43 1.30
N ASP A 95 -27.40 -18.81 1.14
CA ASP A 95 -27.84 -20.19 0.89
C ASP A 95 -27.75 -20.60 -0.59
N GLY A 96 -27.43 -19.67 -1.48
CA GLY A 96 -27.33 -19.92 -2.91
C GLY A 96 -28.62 -19.72 -3.69
N GLU A 97 -29.71 -19.30 -3.04
CA GLU A 97 -30.98 -19.05 -3.71
C GLU A 97 -31.05 -17.65 -4.32
N ASP A 98 -31.59 -17.59 -5.54
CA ASP A 98 -31.83 -16.35 -6.30
C ASP A 98 -30.56 -15.49 -6.51
N LEU A 99 -29.67 -16.01 -7.36
CA LEU A 99 -28.42 -15.36 -7.76
C LEU A 99 -28.62 -13.93 -8.25
N LEU A 100 -29.66 -13.67 -9.05
CA LEU A 100 -29.85 -12.34 -9.64
C LEU A 100 -30.18 -11.30 -8.57
N ARG A 101 -31.04 -11.66 -7.61
CA ARG A 101 -31.33 -10.80 -6.47
C ARG A 101 -30.11 -10.61 -5.58
N TYR A 102 -29.32 -11.66 -5.35
CA TYR A 102 -28.09 -11.55 -4.58
C TYR A 102 -27.09 -10.57 -5.24
N LEU A 103 -26.90 -10.65 -6.56
CA LEU A 103 -26.06 -9.71 -7.31
C LEU A 103 -26.57 -8.26 -7.20
N GLN A 104 -27.88 -8.03 -7.27
CA GLN A 104 -28.47 -6.70 -7.06
C GLN A 104 -28.19 -6.16 -5.65
N GLN A 105 -28.24 -7.01 -4.62
CA GLN A 105 -27.88 -6.61 -3.26
C GLN A 105 -26.41 -6.23 -3.14
N LEU A 106 -25.51 -6.91 -3.86
CA LEU A 106 -24.09 -6.56 -3.90
C LEU A 106 -23.83 -5.19 -4.52
N ASP A 107 -24.58 -4.85 -5.57
CA ASP A 107 -24.53 -3.51 -6.18
C ASP A 107 -24.93 -2.44 -5.16
N GLN A 108 -26.05 -2.64 -4.46
CA GLN A 108 -26.59 -1.67 -3.49
C GLN A 108 -25.70 -1.46 -2.27
N LYS A 109 -24.96 -2.48 -1.84
CA LYS A 109 -24.03 -2.39 -0.69
C LYS A 109 -22.73 -1.65 -1.04
N SER A 110 -22.45 -1.41 -2.31
CA SER A 110 -21.22 -0.78 -2.77
C SER A 110 -21.37 0.74 -2.79
N ALA A 111 -20.44 1.48 -2.19
CA ALA A 111 -20.47 2.95 -2.15
C ALA A 111 -20.25 3.62 -3.53
N LYS A 112 -19.94 2.82 -4.56
CA LYS A 112 -19.79 3.23 -5.96
C LYS A 112 -20.84 2.48 -6.77
N GLU A 113 -21.32 3.06 -7.87
CA GLU A 113 -22.16 2.39 -8.87
C GLU A 113 -21.38 1.24 -9.52
N ILE A 114 -21.38 0.10 -8.87
CA ILE A 114 -20.73 -1.13 -9.33
C ILE A 114 -21.81 -2.06 -9.85
N PHE A 115 -21.60 -2.59 -11.04
CA PHE A 115 -22.48 -3.60 -11.63
C PHE A 115 -21.81 -4.98 -11.57
N HIS A 116 -22.32 -5.85 -10.70
CA HIS A 116 -21.78 -7.18 -10.49
C HIS A 116 -22.32 -8.19 -11.51
N VAL A 117 -21.40 -8.95 -12.14
CA VAL A 117 -21.68 -10.02 -13.10
C VAL A 117 -21.15 -11.37 -12.62
N PHE A 118 -21.85 -12.44 -13.00
CA PHE A 118 -21.50 -13.83 -12.71
C PHE A 118 -20.95 -14.54 -13.95
N CYS A 119 -19.80 -15.20 -13.81
CA CYS A 119 -19.25 -16.07 -14.85
C CYS A 119 -19.73 -17.51 -14.69
N ARG A 120 -20.34 -18.04 -15.75
CA ARG A 120 -20.90 -19.40 -15.78
C ARG A 120 -19.85 -20.50 -15.87
N ALA A 121 -18.63 -20.18 -16.30
CA ALA A 121 -17.57 -21.16 -16.53
C ALA A 121 -16.73 -21.47 -15.27
N ASP A 122 -17.03 -20.88 -14.11
CA ASP A 122 -16.30 -21.14 -12.86
C ASP A 122 -16.62 -22.53 -12.30
N LYS A 123 -15.65 -23.46 -12.38
CA LYS A 123 -15.80 -24.85 -11.95
C LYS A 123 -16.11 -25.04 -10.46
N ARG A 124 -15.86 -24.02 -9.62
CA ARG A 124 -16.14 -24.09 -8.19
C ARG A 124 -17.63 -23.99 -7.89
N LEU A 125 -18.40 -23.44 -8.82
CA LEU A 125 -19.80 -23.09 -8.64
C LEU A 125 -20.65 -23.87 -9.65
N SER A 126 -21.68 -24.54 -9.17
CA SER A 126 -22.67 -25.23 -9.98
C SER A 126 -23.92 -24.37 -10.07
N LEU A 127 -24.23 -23.92 -11.29
CA LEU A 127 -25.43 -23.15 -11.61
C LEU A 127 -26.56 -24.10 -11.99
N SER A 128 -27.71 -23.94 -11.35
CA SER A 128 -28.96 -24.64 -11.65
C SER A 128 -30.12 -23.65 -11.68
N GLN A 129 -31.28 -24.07 -12.19
CA GLN A 129 -32.52 -23.30 -12.07
C GLN A 129 -33.51 -24.08 -11.20
N ASN A 130 -34.17 -23.38 -10.28
CA ASN A 130 -35.26 -23.95 -9.49
C ASN A 130 -36.54 -24.08 -10.34
N LYS A 131 -37.61 -24.64 -9.76
CA LYS A 131 -38.91 -24.83 -10.43
C LYS A 131 -39.59 -23.52 -10.84
N GLU A 132 -39.18 -22.40 -10.26
CA GLU A 132 -39.69 -21.06 -10.53
C GLU A 132 -38.85 -20.31 -11.58
N GLY A 133 -37.79 -20.95 -12.10
CA GLY A 133 -36.88 -20.37 -13.10
C GLY A 133 -35.79 -19.46 -12.52
N CYS A 134 -35.69 -19.36 -11.19
CA CYS A 134 -34.63 -18.60 -10.53
C CYS A 134 -33.31 -19.36 -10.60
N TYR A 135 -32.23 -18.64 -10.86
CA TYR A 135 -30.88 -19.19 -10.84
C TYR A 135 -30.42 -19.45 -9.41
N CYS A 136 -30.10 -20.71 -9.10
CA CYS A 136 -29.54 -21.15 -7.84
C CYS A 136 -28.08 -21.58 -8.03
N ILE A 137 -27.21 -21.17 -7.11
CA ILE A 137 -25.80 -21.56 -7.08
C ILE A 137 -25.57 -22.52 -5.94
N SER A 138 -24.82 -23.58 -6.20
CA SER A 138 -24.25 -24.45 -5.16
C SER A 138 -22.74 -24.57 -5.37
N LEU A 139 -22.00 -24.92 -4.32
CA LEU A 139 -20.61 -25.34 -4.47
C LEU A 139 -20.59 -26.65 -5.27
N SER A 140 -19.61 -26.81 -6.16
CA SER A 140 -19.51 -28.02 -6.98
C SER A 140 -19.41 -29.28 -6.10
N GLN A 141 -19.90 -30.43 -6.58
CA GLN A 141 -20.01 -31.67 -5.78
C GLN A 141 -18.67 -32.16 -5.16
N GLN A 142 -17.53 -31.73 -5.71
CA GLN A 142 -16.20 -31.99 -5.14
C GLN A 142 -15.92 -31.14 -3.89
N ILE A 143 -16.54 -29.96 -3.78
CA ILE A 143 -16.40 -28.99 -2.69
C ILE A 143 -17.55 -29.13 -1.69
N ALA A 144 -18.78 -29.42 -2.14
CA ALA A 144 -19.94 -29.65 -1.27
C ALA A 144 -19.81 -30.87 -0.34
N LYS A 145 -18.88 -31.80 -0.64
CA LYS A 145 -18.51 -32.92 0.25
C LYS A 145 -17.52 -32.54 1.36
N VAL A 146 -16.93 -31.35 1.30
CA VAL A 146 -16.01 -30.85 2.31
C VAL A 146 -16.87 -30.24 3.42
N ARG A 147 -17.45 -31.09 4.26
CA ARG A 147 -18.03 -30.69 5.54
C ARG A 147 -17.49 -31.64 6.58
N LEU A 148 -16.67 -31.12 7.48
CA LEU A 148 -16.20 -31.87 8.64
C LEU A 148 -17.37 -32.50 9.37
N GLY A 149 -17.30 -33.81 9.63
CA GLY A 149 -18.22 -34.46 10.55
C GLY A 149 -18.12 -33.81 11.93
N VAL A 150 -19.22 -33.84 12.71
CA VAL A 150 -19.27 -33.23 14.05
C VAL A 150 -18.14 -33.78 14.95
N GLU A 151 -17.87 -35.08 14.88
CA GLU A 151 -16.80 -35.73 15.63
C GLU A 151 -15.40 -35.27 15.18
N GLN A 152 -15.18 -35.06 13.87
CA GLN A 152 -13.91 -34.57 13.35
C GLN A 152 -13.66 -33.12 13.75
N LYS A 153 -14.72 -32.29 13.70
CA LYS A 153 -14.64 -30.90 14.15
C LYS A 153 -14.30 -30.80 15.63
N GLN A 154 -14.99 -31.56 16.49
CA GLN A 154 -14.71 -31.58 17.94
C GLN A 154 -13.30 -32.09 18.24
N ALA A 155 -12.84 -33.12 17.52
CA ALA A 155 -11.47 -33.63 17.68
C ALA A 155 -10.44 -32.56 17.27
N LEU A 156 -10.61 -31.90 16.11
CA LEU A 156 -9.73 -30.80 15.67
C LEU A 156 -9.75 -29.61 16.63
N GLU A 157 -10.93 -29.24 17.15
CA GLU A 157 -11.06 -28.16 18.15
C GLU A 157 -10.28 -28.48 19.43
N SER A 158 -10.32 -29.73 19.90
CA SER A 158 -9.57 -30.17 21.09
C SER A 158 -8.05 -30.16 20.89
N LEU A 159 -7.59 -30.24 19.63
CA LEU A 159 -6.18 -30.26 19.25
C LEU A 159 -5.63 -28.89 18.86
N ALA A 160 -6.49 -27.89 18.68
CA ALA A 160 -6.09 -26.60 18.11
C ALA A 160 -4.96 -25.93 18.91
N ASP A 161 -5.06 -25.91 20.24
CA ASP A 161 -4.04 -25.32 21.11
C ASP A 161 -2.73 -26.13 21.06
N GLN A 162 -2.82 -27.45 20.91
CA GLN A 162 -1.65 -28.33 20.79
C GLN A 162 -0.95 -28.14 19.45
N LEU A 163 -1.69 -27.95 18.36
CA LEU A 163 -1.14 -27.64 17.04
C LEU A 163 -0.43 -26.28 17.04
N LEU A 164 -1.00 -25.27 17.71
CA LEU A 164 -0.35 -23.97 17.89
C LEU A 164 0.93 -24.08 18.73
N ALA A 165 0.93 -24.91 19.77
CA ALA A 165 2.11 -25.13 20.62
C ALA A 165 3.21 -25.96 19.91
N ALA A 166 2.83 -26.90 19.05
CA ALA A 166 3.73 -27.72 18.25
C ALA A 166 4.38 -26.95 17.10
N PHE A 167 3.83 -25.80 16.71
CA PHE A 167 4.41 -24.97 15.67
C PHE A 167 5.83 -24.51 16.06
N PRO A 168 6.87 -24.85 15.26
CA PRO A 168 8.26 -24.58 15.62
C PRO A 168 8.53 -23.08 15.58
N ARG A 169 8.61 -22.44 16.75
CA ARG A 169 8.87 -20.99 16.86
C ARG A 169 10.21 -20.57 16.27
N GLU A 170 11.18 -21.47 16.25
CA GLU A 170 12.53 -21.24 15.73
C GLU A 170 12.60 -21.34 14.21
N ARG A 171 11.70 -22.11 13.58
CA ARG A 171 11.61 -22.22 12.12
C ARG A 171 10.48 -21.33 11.64
N ARG A 172 10.81 -20.18 11.05
CA ARG A 172 9.86 -19.23 10.44
C ARG A 172 9.19 -19.76 9.17
N SER A 173 9.29 -21.05 8.88
CA SER A 173 8.66 -21.69 7.72
C SER A 173 7.19 -22.02 8.02
N PRO A 174 6.24 -21.61 7.18
CA PRO A 174 4.85 -22.00 7.34
C PRO A 174 4.65 -23.48 7.11
N TRP A 175 3.57 -23.99 7.68
CA TRP A 175 3.18 -25.36 7.47
C TRP A 175 2.33 -25.49 6.22
N THR A 176 2.62 -26.53 5.46
CA THR A 176 1.73 -27.05 4.42
C THR A 176 0.57 -27.81 5.06
N ILE A 177 -0.53 -27.98 4.33
CA ILE A 177 -1.65 -28.84 4.77
C ILE A 177 -1.17 -30.26 5.11
N PHE A 178 -0.19 -30.80 4.37
CA PHE A 178 0.35 -32.13 4.65
C PHE A 178 1.13 -32.19 5.97
N GLN A 179 1.92 -31.16 6.27
CA GLN A 179 2.61 -31.06 7.57
C GLN A 179 1.62 -30.92 8.73
N PHE A 180 0.51 -30.23 8.52
CA PHE A 180 -0.58 -30.21 9.51
C PHE A 180 -1.17 -31.60 9.72
N LEU A 181 -1.45 -32.35 8.65
CA LEU A 181 -1.97 -33.72 8.75
C LEU A 181 -0.99 -34.64 9.49
N GLU A 182 0.31 -34.55 9.19
CA GLU A 182 1.37 -35.30 9.86
C GLU A 182 1.42 -34.95 11.36
N GLN A 183 1.34 -33.66 11.71
CA GLN A 183 1.33 -33.22 13.12
C GLN A 183 0.05 -33.64 13.85
N ILE A 184 -1.10 -33.58 13.18
CA ILE A 184 -2.35 -34.12 13.72
C ILE A 184 -2.15 -35.62 13.99
N GLU A 185 -1.63 -36.40 13.05
CA GLU A 185 -1.38 -37.83 13.22
C GLU A 185 -0.46 -38.13 14.42
N HIS A 186 0.60 -37.33 14.61
CA HIS A 186 1.48 -37.44 15.77
C HIS A 186 0.79 -37.13 17.10
N LEU A 187 -0.09 -36.13 17.14
CA LEU A 187 -0.81 -35.72 18.35
C LEU A 187 -2.02 -36.61 18.65
N THR A 188 -2.47 -37.43 17.70
CA THR A 188 -3.77 -38.12 17.75
C THR A 188 -3.65 -39.64 17.72
N SER A 189 -2.84 -40.20 18.62
CA SER A 189 -2.78 -41.65 18.80
C SER A 189 -4.16 -42.29 19.04
N ASP A 190 -5.14 -41.52 19.53
CA ASP A 190 -6.46 -41.99 19.98
C ASP A 190 -7.65 -41.65 19.05
N PHE A 191 -7.50 -40.83 17.99
CA PHE A 191 -8.63 -40.38 17.18
C PHE A 191 -8.73 -41.10 15.83
N SER A 192 -9.44 -42.22 15.78
CA SER A 192 -9.70 -42.96 14.53
C SER A 192 -10.47 -42.12 13.49
N SER A 193 -11.27 -41.14 13.93
CA SER A 193 -12.07 -40.26 13.07
C SER A 193 -11.23 -39.27 12.24
N LEU A 194 -10.00 -38.95 12.69
CA LEU A 194 -9.09 -38.02 12.00
C LEU A 194 -8.20 -38.72 10.96
N LYS A 195 -8.10 -40.06 10.97
CA LYS A 195 -7.32 -40.82 9.98
C LYS A 195 -7.86 -40.72 8.55
N ALA A 196 -9.14 -40.34 8.39
CA ALA A 196 -9.78 -40.13 7.10
C ALA A 196 -9.89 -38.65 6.70
N LEU A 197 -9.24 -37.74 7.44
CA LEU A 197 -9.33 -36.31 7.21
C LEU A 197 -8.71 -35.93 5.86
N LEU A 198 -9.51 -35.32 4.99
CA LEU A 198 -9.03 -34.88 3.68
C LEU A 198 -8.32 -33.51 3.76
N PRO A 199 -7.30 -33.24 2.93
CA PRO A 199 -6.62 -31.95 2.88
C PRO A 199 -7.56 -30.75 2.72
N ALA A 200 -8.63 -30.91 1.93
CA ALA A 200 -9.62 -29.86 1.71
C ALA A 200 -10.44 -29.53 2.98
N GLU A 201 -10.77 -30.55 3.80
CA GLU A 201 -11.54 -30.40 5.03
C GLU A 201 -10.73 -29.64 6.08
N LEU A 202 -9.43 -29.97 6.18
CA LEU A 202 -8.51 -29.26 7.06
C LEU A 202 -8.29 -27.81 6.60
N THR A 203 -8.19 -27.57 5.29
CA THR A 203 -8.06 -26.21 4.74
C THR A 203 -9.26 -25.35 5.11
N GLN A 204 -10.48 -25.90 4.98
CA GLN A 204 -11.70 -25.20 5.35
C GLN A 204 -11.74 -24.89 6.84
N TRP A 205 -11.37 -25.87 7.68
CA TRP A 205 -11.30 -25.67 9.13
C TRP A 205 -10.31 -24.58 9.52
N LEU A 206 -9.08 -24.61 8.98
CA LEU A 206 -8.06 -23.58 9.23
C LEU A 206 -8.55 -22.19 8.79
N SER A 207 -9.30 -22.10 7.68
CA SER A 207 -9.86 -20.83 7.19
C SER A 207 -10.90 -20.21 8.13
N GLN A 208 -11.52 -21.00 9.01
CA GLN A 208 -12.51 -20.53 9.98
C GLN A 208 -11.88 -20.11 11.33
N ARG A 209 -10.56 -20.18 11.47
CA ARG A 209 -9.84 -19.97 12.73
C ARG A 209 -9.03 -18.67 12.68
N ASP A 210 -9.32 -17.75 13.59
CA ASP A 210 -8.66 -16.44 13.68
C ASP A 210 -7.17 -16.55 14.07
N GLU A 211 -6.76 -17.68 14.67
CA GLU A 211 -5.40 -17.92 15.13
C GLU A 211 -4.44 -18.24 13.98
N TRP A 212 -4.95 -18.65 12.82
CA TRP A 212 -4.18 -19.05 11.65
C TRP A 212 -4.40 -18.09 10.49
N VAL A 213 -3.33 -17.82 9.75
CA VAL A 213 -3.36 -16.94 8.57
C VAL A 213 -2.85 -17.71 7.37
N LYS A 214 -3.58 -17.60 6.26
CA LYS A 214 -3.20 -18.21 4.99
C LYS A 214 -2.20 -17.31 4.27
N VAL A 215 -0.94 -17.73 4.20
CA VAL A 215 0.18 -16.94 3.66
C VAL A 215 0.62 -17.40 2.26
N GLY A 216 0.15 -18.55 1.79
CA GLY A 216 0.45 -19.16 0.49
C GLY A 216 -0.76 -19.89 -0.10
N ARG A 217 -0.59 -20.57 -1.25
CA ARG A 217 -1.65 -21.42 -1.85
C ARG A 217 -2.11 -22.51 -0.88
N ASP A 218 -1.14 -23.18 -0.23
CA ASP A 218 -1.35 -24.24 0.77
C ASP A 218 -0.52 -24.02 2.05
N LEU A 219 -0.07 -22.78 2.30
CA LEU A 219 0.80 -22.43 3.42
C LEU A 219 0.03 -21.65 4.48
N TRP A 220 0.16 -22.12 5.71
CA TRP A 220 -0.53 -21.59 6.88
C TRP A 220 0.47 -21.22 7.97
N PHE A 221 0.22 -20.11 8.64
CA PHE A 221 1.11 -19.56 9.66
C PHE A 221 0.32 -19.05 10.87
N PRO A 222 0.83 -19.20 12.12
CA PRO A 222 0.17 -18.65 13.29
C PRO A 222 0.17 -17.12 13.24
N LYS A 223 -1.00 -16.51 13.40
CA LYS A 223 -1.18 -15.05 13.38
C LYS A 223 -0.31 -14.33 14.42
N GLN A 224 -0.13 -14.93 15.59
CA GLN A 224 0.66 -14.38 16.70
C GLN A 224 2.15 -14.30 16.38
N LEU A 225 2.65 -15.10 15.44
CA LEU A 225 4.05 -15.13 15.03
C LEU A 225 4.32 -14.31 13.77
N LEU A 226 3.28 -13.71 13.16
CA LEU A 226 3.46 -12.85 12.00
C LEU A 226 4.43 -11.71 12.34
N PRO A 227 5.33 -11.35 11.41
CA PRO A 227 6.17 -10.18 11.61
C PRO A 227 5.29 -8.95 11.83
N LEU A 228 5.60 -8.18 12.87
CA LEU A 228 4.84 -6.98 13.20
C LEU A 228 4.83 -6.03 12.00
N PRO A 229 3.67 -5.43 11.68
CA PRO A 229 3.62 -4.43 10.63
C PRO A 229 4.56 -3.29 10.99
N ILE A 230 5.35 -2.86 10.00
CA ILE A 230 6.34 -1.79 10.18
C ILE A 230 5.63 -0.52 10.64
N GLN A 231 6.06 -0.01 11.80
CA GLN A 231 5.58 1.25 12.34
C GLN A 231 6.33 2.39 11.66
N ASN A 232 5.60 3.24 10.94
CA ASN A 232 6.17 4.45 10.32
C ASN A 232 6.82 5.32 11.40
N ARG A 233 8.14 5.41 11.39
CA ARG A 233 8.87 6.34 12.27
C ARG A 233 8.85 7.71 11.61
N ARG A 234 8.45 8.74 12.38
CA ARG A 234 8.54 10.13 11.90
C ARG A 234 10.01 10.55 11.90
N TYR A 235 10.64 10.53 10.73
CA TYR A 235 11.96 11.13 10.56
C TYR A 235 11.86 12.66 10.69
N ALA A 236 12.78 13.26 11.46
CA ALA A 236 12.81 14.70 11.71
C ALA A 236 13.15 15.52 10.45
N VAL A 237 13.66 14.87 9.40
CA VAL A 237 13.95 15.45 8.10
C VAL A 237 13.18 14.64 7.06
N LEU A 238 12.25 15.29 6.37
CA LEU A 238 11.67 14.72 5.16
C LEU A 238 12.80 14.58 4.14
N SER A 239 12.97 13.41 3.54
CA SER A 239 13.85 13.25 2.39
C SER A 239 13.47 14.29 1.34
N VAL A 240 14.45 14.79 0.56
CA VAL A 240 14.23 15.91 -0.38
C VAL A 240 13.16 15.58 -1.44
N ASN A 241 12.86 14.29 -1.64
CA ASN A 241 11.79 13.80 -2.51
C ASN A 241 10.43 13.59 -1.80
N GLY A 242 10.32 13.95 -0.52
CA GLY A 242 9.08 13.90 0.27
C GLY A 242 8.08 15.02 -0.05
N ARG A 243 8.25 15.76 -1.14
CA ARG A 243 7.12 16.50 -1.73
C ARG A 243 6.26 15.48 -2.45
N LYS A 244 4.97 15.45 -2.12
CA LYS A 244 3.91 14.78 -2.89
C LYS A 244 4.12 15.04 -4.39
N SER A 245 4.82 14.14 -5.09
CA SER A 245 4.86 14.02 -6.53
C SER A 245 4.30 12.63 -6.80
N ALA A 246 3.15 12.48 -7.43
CA ALA A 246 3.11 12.45 -8.89
C ALA A 246 4.37 11.74 -9.41
N GLN A 247 4.25 10.42 -9.62
CA GLN A 247 5.11 9.63 -10.51
C GLN A 247 6.61 9.91 -10.40
N VAL A 248 7.28 9.37 -9.37
CA VAL A 248 8.69 8.99 -9.56
C VAL A 248 8.66 7.65 -10.26
N SER A 249 8.71 7.69 -11.59
CA SER A 249 8.90 6.49 -12.42
C SER A 249 10.25 5.86 -12.04
N PRO A 250 10.31 4.57 -11.69
CA PRO A 250 11.59 3.89 -11.60
C PRO A 250 12.26 3.94 -12.98
N PHE A 251 13.53 4.34 -13.03
CA PHE A 251 14.32 4.37 -14.26
C PHE A 251 14.35 2.96 -14.87
N LEU A 252 13.65 2.78 -15.98
CA LEU A 252 13.93 1.71 -16.95
C LEU A 252 15.19 2.14 -17.71
N VAL A 253 16.32 1.47 -17.46
CA VAL A 253 17.50 1.60 -18.32
C VAL A 253 17.22 0.77 -19.58
N PRO A 254 17.23 1.37 -20.79
CA PRO A 254 17.19 0.61 -22.04
C PRO A 254 18.44 -0.27 -22.14
N ILE A 255 18.26 -1.54 -22.46
CA ILE A 255 19.37 -2.44 -22.79
C ILE A 255 19.80 -2.08 -24.21
N GLU A 256 20.84 -1.26 -24.35
CA GLU A 256 21.59 -1.21 -25.60
C GLU A 256 22.48 -2.45 -25.66
N ALA A 257 22.13 -3.36 -26.56
CA ALA A 257 23.05 -4.37 -27.03
C ALA A 257 24.15 -3.66 -27.83
N ASN A 258 25.35 -3.55 -27.27
CA ASN A 258 26.55 -3.49 -28.08
C ASN A 258 27.75 -4.08 -27.35
N GLU A 259 28.43 -4.95 -28.08
CA GLU A 259 29.58 -5.73 -27.70
C GLU A 259 30.84 -4.85 -27.54
N LEU A 260 31.80 -5.42 -26.79
CA LEU A 260 33.26 -5.25 -26.90
C LEU A 260 33.93 -4.01 -26.24
N SER A 261 34.47 -4.19 -25.02
CA SER A 261 35.86 -4.68 -24.81
C SER A 261 36.53 -4.15 -23.53
N ALA A 262 37.01 -5.10 -22.71
CA ALA A 262 38.22 -5.08 -21.86
C ALA A 262 38.32 -3.99 -20.75
N SER A 263 38.78 -4.24 -19.52
CA SER A 263 39.46 -5.37 -18.88
C SER A 263 39.43 -5.09 -17.38
N GLU A 264 39.10 -6.07 -16.54
CA GLU A 264 39.85 -6.42 -15.30
C GLU A 264 39.13 -7.57 -14.60
N THR A 265 39.44 -8.77 -15.10
CA THR A 265 39.41 -10.05 -14.42
C THR A 265 40.01 -9.98 -13.03
N ILE A 266 39.38 -10.63 -12.04
CA ILE A 266 39.92 -11.79 -11.30
C ILE A 266 38.80 -12.37 -10.41
N HIS A 267 38.61 -13.69 -10.52
CA HIS A 267 37.67 -14.59 -9.80
C HIS A 267 36.29 -14.86 -10.44
N GLN A 268 36.27 -15.50 -11.62
CA GLN A 268 35.02 -16.00 -12.20
C GLN A 268 35.12 -17.34 -12.98
N GLU A 269 36.08 -18.21 -12.67
CA GLU A 269 36.25 -19.48 -13.44
C GLU A 269 35.76 -20.75 -12.74
N ILE A 270 35.02 -20.67 -11.63
CA ILE A 270 34.44 -21.88 -10.97
C ILE A 270 32.90 -21.87 -10.98
N PHE A 271 32.26 -20.77 -11.38
CA PHE A 271 30.79 -20.63 -11.28
C PHE A 271 30.00 -20.90 -12.58
N ASP A 272 30.67 -21.03 -13.73
CA ASP A 272 29.97 -21.05 -15.02
C ASP A 272 29.31 -22.40 -15.39
N GLU A 273 29.72 -23.52 -14.78
CA GLU A 273 29.15 -24.82 -15.16
C GLU A 273 27.79 -25.09 -14.49
N LYS A 274 27.51 -24.49 -13.32
CA LYS A 274 26.19 -24.56 -12.68
C LYS A 274 25.21 -23.48 -13.17
N LEU A 275 25.72 -22.36 -13.67
CA LEU A 275 24.90 -21.25 -14.19
C LEU A 275 24.36 -21.50 -15.60
N SER A 276 25.04 -22.32 -16.41
CA SER A 276 24.60 -22.59 -17.78
C SER A 276 23.40 -23.55 -17.89
N LEU A 277 23.10 -24.32 -16.82
CA LEU A 277 21.95 -25.24 -16.78
C LEU A 277 20.67 -24.62 -16.20
N LEU A 278 20.75 -23.47 -15.50
CA LEU A 278 19.60 -22.77 -14.92
C LEU A 278 19.15 -21.52 -15.71
N SER A 279 19.89 -21.14 -16.75
CA SER A 279 19.67 -19.88 -17.49
C SER A 279 19.04 -20.02 -18.88
N GLN A 280 18.77 -21.24 -19.37
CA GLN A 280 18.39 -21.42 -20.78
C GLN A 280 16.90 -21.40 -21.12
N GLN A 281 15.97 -21.19 -20.17
CA GLN A 281 14.59 -20.84 -20.50
C GLN A 281 14.02 -19.92 -19.43
N ILE A 282 14.26 -18.62 -19.57
CA ILE A 282 13.71 -17.62 -18.65
C ILE A 282 12.37 -17.13 -19.21
N PRO A 283 11.21 -17.61 -18.72
CA PRO A 283 9.93 -16.98 -19.06
C PRO A 283 9.95 -15.53 -18.54
N LYS A 284 9.34 -14.60 -19.29
CA LYS A 284 9.19 -13.16 -19.01
C LYS A 284 9.31 -12.83 -17.51
N ARG A 285 10.52 -12.50 -17.04
CA ARG A 285 10.79 -12.18 -15.62
C ARG A 285 10.37 -10.74 -15.34
N ASN A 286 9.56 -10.54 -14.31
CA ASN A 286 9.24 -9.22 -13.82
C ASN A 286 10.42 -8.73 -12.97
N ARG A 287 11.09 -7.66 -13.41
CA ARG A 287 12.31 -7.12 -12.81
C ARG A 287 12.12 -5.64 -12.52
N TRP A 288 12.59 -5.19 -11.36
CA TRP A 288 12.71 -3.76 -11.07
C TRP A 288 13.92 -3.45 -10.21
N LYS A 289 14.31 -2.17 -10.19
CA LYS A 289 15.38 -1.65 -9.34
C LYS A 289 14.80 -0.72 -8.29
N VAL A 290 15.37 -0.78 -7.09
CA VAL A 290 15.03 0.10 -5.97
C VAL A 290 16.32 0.68 -5.42
N ILE A 291 16.34 2.00 -5.26
CA ILE A 291 17.42 2.66 -4.54
C ILE A 291 17.04 2.70 -3.07
N LEU A 292 17.89 2.11 -2.22
CA LEU A 292 17.68 2.07 -0.78
C LEU A 292 17.91 3.46 -0.19
N LEU A 293 17.01 3.88 0.67
CA LEU A 293 17.09 5.14 1.42
C LEU A 293 17.26 4.80 2.90
N THR A 294 17.67 5.77 3.70
CA THR A 294 17.80 5.59 5.16
C THR A 294 16.50 5.09 5.80
N VAL A 295 15.33 5.49 5.28
CA VAL A 295 14.02 4.97 5.72
C VAL A 295 13.85 3.48 5.42
N HIS A 296 14.28 3.01 4.24
CA HIS A 296 14.16 1.60 3.84
C HIS A 296 15.02 0.70 4.73
N LEU A 297 16.25 1.15 5.03
CA LEU A 297 17.19 0.43 5.88
C LEU A 297 16.73 0.38 7.34
N ASN A 298 16.34 1.53 7.90
CA ASN A 298 15.96 1.63 9.31
C ASN A 298 14.61 1.00 9.63
N GLU A 299 13.67 1.05 8.69
CA GLU A 299 12.34 0.45 8.86
C GLU A 299 12.28 -0.99 8.32
N GLY A 300 13.34 -1.49 7.69
CA GLY A 300 13.45 -2.88 7.24
C GLY A 300 12.47 -3.25 6.13
N TYR A 301 12.27 -2.36 5.14
CA TYR A 301 11.33 -2.61 4.05
C TYR A 301 11.81 -2.13 2.69
N ILE A 302 11.24 -2.75 1.66
CA ILE A 302 11.49 -2.42 0.26
C ILE A 302 10.15 -2.09 -0.41
N PRO A 303 9.99 -0.91 -1.04
CA PRO A 303 8.75 -0.55 -1.71
C PRO A 303 8.52 -1.39 -2.98
N VAL A 304 7.25 -1.74 -3.23
CA VAL A 304 6.81 -2.40 -4.46
C VAL A 304 6.20 -1.36 -5.42
N PRO A 305 6.80 -1.16 -6.61
CA PRO A 305 6.36 -0.15 -7.54
C PRO A 305 5.00 -0.52 -8.15
N PRO A 306 4.18 0.47 -8.56
CA PRO A 306 2.82 0.23 -9.09
C PRO A 306 2.73 -0.82 -10.19
N GLN A 307 3.71 -0.86 -11.09
CA GLN A 307 3.77 -1.79 -12.22
C GLN A 307 3.84 -3.25 -11.73
N MET A 308 4.55 -3.49 -10.63
CA MET A 308 4.70 -4.82 -10.07
C MET A 308 3.45 -5.28 -9.29
N ARG A 309 2.56 -4.35 -8.93
CA ARG A 309 1.32 -4.67 -8.19
C ARG A 309 0.32 -5.46 -9.04
N ALA A 310 0.42 -5.38 -10.36
CA ALA A 310 -0.41 -6.18 -11.28
C ALA A 310 -0.16 -7.70 -11.11
N PHE A 311 1.00 -8.08 -10.58
CA PHE A 311 1.40 -9.47 -10.36
C PHE A 311 1.11 -9.97 -8.94
N TYR A 312 0.42 -9.18 -8.10
CA TYR A 312 -0.02 -9.63 -6.78
C TYR A 312 -0.81 -10.94 -6.90
N PRO A 313 -0.59 -11.89 -5.98
CA PRO A 313 -1.31 -13.16 -6.01
C PRO A 313 -2.81 -12.88 -5.82
N HIS A 314 -3.58 -12.98 -6.91
CA HIS A 314 -5.03 -12.71 -6.90
C HIS A 314 -5.83 -13.73 -6.07
N GLU A 315 -5.20 -14.84 -5.69
CA GLU A 315 -5.79 -15.95 -4.92
C GLU A 315 -5.83 -15.72 -3.39
N GLN A 316 -5.23 -14.65 -2.88
CA GLN A 316 -5.08 -14.40 -1.43
C GLN A 316 -5.84 -13.14 -0.99
N LYS A 317 -7.16 -13.25 -0.84
CA LYS A 317 -8.01 -12.14 -0.36
C LYS A 317 -8.32 -12.19 1.14
N SER A 318 -8.01 -13.28 1.85
CA SER A 318 -8.34 -13.39 3.28
C SER A 318 -7.44 -12.51 4.14
N ASP A 319 -6.18 -12.32 3.75
CA ASP A 319 -5.23 -11.46 4.47
C ASP A 319 -4.33 -10.75 3.45
N ASN A 320 -4.18 -9.43 3.55
CA ASN A 320 -3.36 -8.60 2.64
C ASN A 320 -1.84 -8.86 2.77
N ILE A 321 -1.44 -10.04 3.24
CA ILE A 321 -0.08 -10.45 3.52
C ILE A 321 0.19 -11.77 2.82
N ALA A 322 1.22 -11.81 1.99
CA ALA A 322 1.66 -13.00 1.29
C ALA A 322 3.10 -13.33 1.68
N MET A 323 3.45 -14.60 1.78
CA MET A 323 4.80 -15.02 2.11
C MET A 323 5.42 -15.75 0.91
N PHE A 324 6.66 -15.41 0.59
CA PHE A 324 7.38 -16.00 -0.54
C PHE A 324 8.75 -16.52 -0.12
N PRO A 325 9.17 -17.70 -0.61
CA PRO A 325 10.57 -18.08 -0.56
C PRO A 325 11.37 -17.12 -1.44
N SER A 326 12.60 -16.82 -1.05
CA SER A 326 13.45 -15.89 -1.78
C SER A 326 14.93 -16.20 -1.59
N ILE A 327 15.76 -15.67 -2.47
CA ILE A 327 17.21 -15.88 -2.45
C ILE A 327 17.91 -14.52 -2.51
N TRP A 328 18.90 -14.34 -1.64
CA TRP A 328 19.82 -13.20 -1.68
C TRP A 328 21.07 -13.60 -2.47
N PHE A 329 21.29 -13.00 -3.65
CA PHE A 329 22.30 -13.49 -4.58
C PHE A 329 23.74 -13.21 -4.13
N ALA A 330 23.95 -12.25 -3.22
CA ALA A 330 25.30 -11.91 -2.75
C ALA A 330 25.99 -13.09 -2.03
N ASP A 331 25.21 -13.91 -1.33
CA ASP A 331 25.70 -15.05 -0.53
C ASP A 331 24.94 -16.37 -0.82
N ALA A 332 23.98 -16.33 -1.75
CA ALA A 332 23.04 -17.41 -2.03
C ALA A 332 22.23 -17.87 -0.81
N SER A 333 22.04 -16.99 0.18
CA SER A 333 21.21 -17.30 1.35
C SER A 333 19.74 -17.43 0.95
N GLU A 334 19.12 -18.51 1.42
CA GLU A 334 17.68 -18.67 1.39
C GLU A 334 17.06 -17.78 2.47
N MET A 335 16.01 -17.05 2.09
CA MET A 335 15.31 -16.15 2.99
C MET A 335 13.80 -16.19 2.76
N THR A 336 13.06 -15.83 3.79
CA THR A 336 11.61 -15.73 3.74
C THR A 336 11.20 -14.27 3.73
N ILE A 337 10.48 -13.87 2.68
CA ILE A 337 9.99 -12.50 2.56
C ILE A 337 8.48 -12.44 2.72
N TRP A 338 8.03 -11.29 3.20
CA TRP A 338 6.63 -10.98 3.42
C TRP A 338 6.24 -9.81 2.53
N LEU A 339 5.17 -9.97 1.77
CA LEU A 339 4.58 -8.95 0.90
C LEU A 339 3.33 -8.40 1.58
N ASP A 340 3.36 -7.14 1.98
CA ASP A 340 2.21 -6.37 2.45
C ASP A 340 1.55 -5.71 1.23
N MET A 341 0.41 -6.26 0.82
CA MET A 341 -0.36 -5.78 -0.32
C MET A 341 -1.15 -4.51 -0.02
N THR A 342 -1.39 -4.18 1.26
CA THR A 342 -2.06 -2.92 1.67
C THR A 342 -1.12 -1.73 1.55
N HIS A 343 0.11 -1.87 2.02
CA HIS A 343 1.11 -0.79 2.00
C HIS A 343 2.10 -0.90 0.83
N HIS A 344 1.97 -1.94 0.01
CA HIS A 344 2.80 -2.21 -1.16
C HIS A 344 4.30 -2.27 -0.82
N ARG A 345 4.64 -3.10 0.15
CA ARG A 345 6.02 -3.24 0.65
C ARG A 345 6.40 -4.69 0.86
N ILE A 346 7.64 -5.01 0.57
CA ILE A 346 8.31 -6.24 0.96
C ILE A 346 8.99 -5.98 2.31
N TYR A 347 8.82 -6.88 3.25
CA TYR A 347 9.37 -6.78 4.59
C TYR A 347 9.62 -8.18 5.16
N GLY A 348 10.14 -8.21 6.38
CA GLY A 348 10.41 -9.45 7.09
C GLY A 348 11.72 -9.36 7.86
N PRO A 349 11.90 -10.25 8.84
CA PRO A 349 13.11 -10.24 9.64
C PRO A 349 14.35 -10.56 8.80
N ASP A 350 14.28 -11.53 7.88
CA ASP A 350 15.41 -11.89 7.03
C ASP A 350 15.80 -10.74 6.07
N ILE A 351 14.79 -10.00 5.55
CA ILE A 351 15.03 -8.77 4.78
C ILE A 351 15.65 -7.69 5.66
N THR A 352 15.18 -7.53 6.89
CA THR A 352 15.72 -6.52 7.82
C THR A 352 17.18 -6.82 8.15
N ASP A 353 17.51 -8.09 8.38
CA ASP A 353 18.87 -8.54 8.65
C ASP A 353 19.79 -8.29 7.45
N GLN A 354 19.33 -8.60 6.23
CA GLN A 354 20.10 -8.32 5.01
C GLN A 354 20.28 -6.82 4.75
N LEU A 355 19.22 -6.02 4.94
CA LEU A 355 19.28 -4.57 4.78
C LEU A 355 20.18 -3.89 5.83
N ALA A 356 20.33 -4.46 7.03
CA ALA A 356 21.15 -3.88 8.09
C ALA A 356 22.64 -3.74 7.72
N PHE A 357 23.12 -4.53 6.76
CA PHE A 357 24.50 -4.49 6.27
C PHE A 357 24.68 -3.61 5.02
N LEU A 358 23.61 -2.98 4.53
CA LEU A 358 23.65 -2.13 3.34
C LEU A 358 23.64 -0.65 3.70
N GLU A 359 24.19 0.15 2.80
CA GLU A 359 24.25 1.60 2.95
C GLU A 359 23.16 2.29 2.13
N ALA A 360 22.78 3.51 2.53
CA ALA A 360 21.86 4.32 1.74
C ALA A 360 22.44 4.60 0.35
N GLY A 361 21.61 4.71 -0.68
CA GLY A 361 22.06 4.81 -2.07
C GLY A 361 22.40 3.46 -2.72
N THR A 362 22.48 2.34 -1.98
CA THR A 362 22.62 1.00 -2.58
C THR A 362 21.44 0.70 -3.51
N ILE A 363 21.74 0.19 -4.71
CA ILE A 363 20.74 -0.17 -5.71
C ILE A 363 20.48 -1.68 -5.61
N LEU A 364 19.29 -2.03 -5.16
CA LEU A 364 18.80 -3.41 -5.24
C LEU A 364 18.10 -3.64 -6.56
N GLU A 365 18.37 -4.79 -7.13
CA GLU A 365 17.70 -5.30 -8.31
C GLU A 365 16.96 -6.58 -7.94
N ILE A 366 15.65 -6.55 -8.18
CA ILE A 366 14.71 -7.52 -7.66
C ILE A 366 14.01 -8.19 -8.83
N TYR A 367 14.04 -9.51 -8.80
CA TYR A 367 13.38 -10.38 -9.75
C TYR A 367 12.23 -11.07 -9.06
N TRP A 368 11.06 -11.08 -9.70
CA TRP A 368 9.90 -11.81 -9.22
C TRP A 368 9.48 -12.85 -10.25
N SER A 369 9.39 -14.09 -9.80
CA SER A 369 8.91 -15.25 -10.55
C SER A 369 7.89 -16.05 -9.74
N ASN A 370 7.30 -17.08 -10.36
CA ASN A 370 6.43 -18.03 -9.66
C ASN A 370 7.15 -18.80 -8.54
N ALA A 371 8.48 -18.92 -8.63
CA ALA A 371 9.29 -19.59 -7.62
C ALA A 371 9.60 -18.70 -6.41
N GLY A 372 9.29 -17.39 -6.47
CA GLY A 372 9.61 -16.43 -5.41
C GLY A 372 10.39 -15.21 -5.92
N PHE A 373 11.07 -14.54 -5.00
CA PHE A 373 11.87 -13.35 -5.31
C PHE A 373 13.37 -13.64 -5.27
N THR A 374 14.12 -12.92 -6.09
CA THR A 374 15.57 -12.96 -6.09
C THR A 374 16.10 -11.54 -6.03
N PHE A 375 17.05 -11.31 -5.13
CA PHE A 375 17.61 -9.99 -4.86
C PHE A 375 19.09 -9.98 -5.25
N SER A 376 19.51 -8.94 -5.95
CA SER A 376 20.89 -8.75 -6.40
C SER A 376 21.33 -7.30 -6.18
N LEU A 377 22.61 -7.12 -5.86
CA LEU A 377 23.21 -5.80 -5.73
C LEU A 377 23.61 -5.29 -7.13
N ALA A 378 23.03 -4.18 -7.55
CA ALA A 378 23.27 -3.58 -8.86
C ALA A 378 24.20 -2.36 -8.82
N GLY A 379 24.85 -2.12 -7.68
CA GLY A 379 25.79 -1.01 -7.45
C GLY A 379 25.28 0.00 -6.43
N GLN A 380 25.88 1.20 -6.44
CA GLN A 380 25.56 2.30 -5.52
C GLN A 380 25.32 3.58 -6.31
N ASN A 381 24.28 4.32 -5.94
CA ASN A 381 24.03 5.66 -6.44
C ASN A 381 24.79 6.66 -5.57
N ALA A 382 25.90 7.20 -6.10
CA ALA A 382 26.80 8.10 -5.38
C ALA A 382 26.10 9.40 -4.90
N GLU A 383 25.23 9.99 -5.71
CA GLU A 383 24.51 11.23 -5.35
C GLU A 383 23.60 11.02 -4.14
N ILE A 384 22.84 9.91 -4.13
CA ILE A 384 21.95 9.59 -3.01
C ILE A 384 22.75 9.14 -1.78
N PHE A 385 23.84 8.39 -1.98
CA PHE A 385 24.73 8.02 -0.88
C PHE A 385 25.33 9.25 -0.19
N GLU A 386 25.87 10.20 -0.96
CA GLU A 386 26.45 11.44 -0.42
C GLU A 386 25.39 12.31 0.29
N GLU A 387 24.20 12.46 -0.29
CA GLU A 387 23.14 13.26 0.31
C GLU A 387 22.55 12.60 1.57
N GLU A 388 22.37 11.28 1.58
CA GLU A 388 21.92 10.55 2.77
C GLU A 388 23.00 10.51 3.87
N ALA A 389 24.28 10.36 3.50
CA ALA A 389 25.40 10.51 4.45
C ALA A 389 25.44 11.90 5.08
N ARG A 390 25.15 12.95 4.28
CA ARG A 390 25.00 14.32 4.78
C ARG A 390 23.82 14.46 5.74
N LEU A 391 22.73 13.71 5.52
CA LEU A 391 21.53 13.74 6.37
C LEU A 391 21.72 13.02 7.71
N VAL A 392 22.59 12.01 7.78
CA VAL A 392 22.88 11.21 8.98
C VAL A 392 23.82 11.95 9.96
N ASP A 393 24.75 12.76 9.48
CA ASP A 393 25.62 13.57 10.34
C ASP A 393 24.95 14.90 10.71
N LEU A 394 24.14 14.90 11.78
CA LEU A 394 23.51 16.10 12.34
C LEU A 394 24.51 17.21 12.67
N THR A 395 25.79 16.87 12.92
CA THR A 395 26.90 17.78 13.20
C THR A 395 27.43 18.41 11.92
N ALA A 396 27.65 17.63 10.85
CA ALA A 396 28.01 18.17 9.53
C ALA A 396 26.86 18.95 8.89
N LEU A 397 25.61 18.54 9.08
CA LEU A 397 24.43 19.28 8.63
C LEU A 397 24.26 20.61 9.36
N ALA A 398 24.58 20.65 10.66
CA ALA A 398 24.66 21.90 11.43
C ALA A 398 25.85 22.77 10.97
N GLN A 399 27.00 22.18 10.67
CA GLN A 399 28.18 22.92 10.17
C GLN A 399 27.99 23.47 8.74
N VAL A 400 27.30 22.74 7.86
CA VAL A 400 27.00 23.17 6.48
C VAL A 400 25.86 24.19 6.44
N ARG A 401 24.86 24.07 7.32
CA ARG A 401 23.74 25.04 7.40
C ARG A 401 24.07 26.28 8.22
N SER A 402 25.14 26.26 9.01
CA SER A 402 25.47 27.34 9.92
C SER A 402 26.99 27.47 10.05
N THR A 403 27.59 28.36 9.27
CA THR A 403 28.98 28.79 9.52
C THR A 403 29.08 29.64 10.80
N LEU A 404 27.94 30.15 11.27
CA LEU A 404 27.68 30.69 12.60
C LEU A 404 26.51 29.88 13.16
N LEU A 405 26.67 29.12 14.25
CA LEU A 405 25.68 28.23 14.92
C LEU A 405 24.37 28.92 15.40
N GLU A 406 23.92 29.98 14.73
CA GLU A 406 22.79 30.82 15.07
C GLU A 406 21.55 30.45 14.25
N SER A 407 20.42 30.30 14.92
CA SER A 407 19.12 30.12 14.26
C SER A 407 18.77 31.33 13.37
N TYR A 408 17.97 31.14 12.31
CA TYR A 408 17.47 32.26 11.50
C TYR A 408 16.82 33.36 12.35
N ARG A 409 16.13 32.96 13.43
CA ARG A 409 15.50 33.89 14.37
C ARG A 409 16.55 34.73 15.11
N SER A 410 17.60 34.10 15.64
CA SER A 410 18.71 34.79 16.31
C SER A 410 19.44 35.75 15.35
N SER A 411 19.66 35.33 14.10
CA SER A 411 20.23 36.21 13.07
C SER A 411 19.31 37.37 12.69
N LEU A 412 18.00 37.15 12.54
CA LEU A 412 17.03 38.23 12.29
C LEU A 412 16.99 39.23 13.46
N ARG A 413 17.05 38.73 14.70
CA ARG A 413 17.14 39.56 15.90
C ARG A 413 18.41 40.39 15.92
N PHE A 414 19.56 39.80 15.60
CA PHE A 414 20.84 40.52 15.48
C PHE A 414 20.75 41.64 14.42
N LEU A 415 20.25 41.33 13.22
CA LEU A 415 20.13 42.30 12.13
C LEU A 415 19.18 43.45 12.49
N LEU A 416 18.05 43.16 13.12
CA LEU A 416 17.08 44.18 13.52
C LEU A 416 17.48 44.95 14.79
N ALA A 417 18.24 44.34 15.70
CA ALA A 417 18.83 45.03 16.85
C ALA A 417 19.83 46.10 16.41
N SER A 418 20.56 45.85 15.31
CA SER A 418 21.50 46.81 14.72
C SER A 418 20.82 47.95 13.94
N ALA A 419 19.52 47.86 13.68
CA ALA A 419 18.78 48.81 12.85
C ALA A 419 17.55 49.39 13.57
N LEU A 420 17.80 50.46 14.33
CA LEU A 420 16.79 51.16 15.14
C LEU A 420 15.56 51.64 14.35
N GLN A 421 15.71 51.94 13.06
CA GLN A 421 14.61 52.38 12.19
C GLN A 421 13.84 51.22 11.54
N GLY A 422 14.23 49.98 11.79
CA GLY A 422 13.70 48.80 11.11
C GLY A 422 14.21 48.65 9.67
N LYS A 423 13.93 47.50 9.07
CA LYS A 423 14.35 47.15 7.70
C LYS A 423 13.18 46.67 6.86
N ALA A 424 13.20 46.97 5.56
CA ALA A 424 12.25 46.37 4.64
C ALA A 424 12.53 44.87 4.52
N PHE A 425 11.49 44.05 4.25
CA PHE A 425 11.64 42.58 4.19
C PHE A 425 12.73 42.13 3.20
N LEU A 426 12.84 42.81 2.07
CA LEU A 426 13.80 42.46 1.01
C LEU A 426 15.26 42.76 1.40
N GLU A 427 15.48 43.85 2.14
CA GLU A 427 16.79 44.23 2.69
C GLU A 427 17.18 43.26 3.81
N LEU A 428 16.25 42.99 4.73
CA LEU A 428 16.44 42.05 5.83
C LEU A 428 16.74 40.64 5.33
N TYR A 429 16.05 40.18 4.29
CA TYR A 429 16.30 38.87 3.68
C TYR A 429 17.66 38.79 2.99
N ARG A 430 18.10 39.85 2.29
CA ARG A 430 19.44 39.89 1.67
C ARG A 430 20.54 39.83 2.71
N GLU A 431 20.43 40.60 3.78
CA GLU A 431 21.40 40.59 4.88
C GLU A 431 21.40 39.26 5.63
N LEU A 432 20.24 38.62 5.77
CA LEU A 432 20.14 37.27 6.33
C LEU A 432 20.87 36.25 5.44
N CYS A 433 20.66 36.28 4.11
CA CYS A 433 21.37 35.40 3.18
C CYS A 433 22.88 35.60 3.25
N GLN A 434 23.33 36.85 3.36
CA GLN A 434 24.76 37.18 3.50
C GLN A 434 25.34 36.64 4.80
N ARG A 435 24.64 36.85 5.94
CA ARG A 435 25.08 36.37 7.25
C ARG A 435 25.11 34.84 7.34
N GLN A 436 24.12 34.18 6.77
CA GLN A 436 23.92 32.73 6.86
C GLN A 436 24.64 31.96 5.74
N GLN A 437 25.23 32.66 4.77
CA GLN A 437 25.96 32.08 3.63
C GLN A 437 25.15 31.07 2.79
N HIS A 438 23.83 31.15 2.82
CA HIS A 438 22.92 30.38 1.96
C HIS A 438 21.59 31.11 1.79
N GLN A 439 20.70 30.60 0.91
CA GLN A 439 19.41 31.23 0.62
C GLN A 439 18.26 30.51 1.34
N PRO A 440 17.81 30.97 2.53
CA PRO A 440 16.69 30.37 3.24
C PRO A 440 15.37 30.59 2.50
N ASN A 441 14.38 29.72 2.67
CA ASN A 441 13.08 29.92 2.03
C ASN A 441 12.40 31.21 2.54
N ARG A 442 12.02 32.10 1.61
CA ARG A 442 11.34 33.38 1.90
C ARG A 442 10.07 33.19 2.73
N SER A 443 9.30 32.12 2.50
CA SER A 443 8.07 31.86 3.27
C SER A 443 8.40 31.56 4.73
N THR A 444 9.41 30.73 4.99
CA THR A 444 9.89 30.40 6.34
C THR A 444 10.32 31.66 7.10
N ILE A 445 11.05 32.57 6.45
CA ILE A 445 11.48 33.83 7.07
C ILE A 445 10.28 34.74 7.38
N ARG A 446 9.30 34.82 6.47
CA ARG A 446 8.05 35.56 6.73
C ARG A 446 7.29 34.97 7.90
N THR A 447 7.18 33.64 7.99
CA THR A 447 6.51 32.97 9.10
C THR A 447 7.21 33.24 10.42
N ILE A 448 8.55 33.22 10.47
CA ILE A 448 9.30 33.54 11.69
C ILE A 448 9.03 35.00 12.13
N LEU A 449 9.07 35.94 11.18
CA LEU A 449 8.81 37.35 11.45
C LEU A 449 7.37 37.61 11.90
N SER A 450 6.37 36.98 11.26
CA SER A 450 4.96 37.21 11.60
C SER A 450 4.49 36.47 12.84
N SER A 451 5.15 35.36 13.18
CA SER A 451 4.71 34.48 14.28
C SER A 451 5.47 34.70 15.58
N SER A 452 6.61 35.40 15.55
CA SER A 452 7.37 35.70 16.77
C SER A 452 6.95 37.07 17.31
N PRO A 453 6.55 37.18 18.59
CA PRO A 453 6.05 38.43 19.17
C PRO A 453 7.12 39.51 19.35
N GLU A 454 8.40 39.18 19.13
CA GLU A 454 9.52 40.14 19.20
C GLU A 454 9.70 40.95 17.91
N PHE A 455 9.09 40.53 16.80
CA PHE A 455 9.17 41.26 15.53
C PHE A 455 7.84 41.96 15.25
N LEU A 456 7.91 43.27 15.05
CA LEU A 456 6.75 44.08 14.70
C LEU A 456 6.86 44.55 13.26
N PHE A 457 5.80 44.36 12.49
CA PHE A 457 5.69 44.97 11.17
C PHE A 457 4.99 46.33 11.28
N ASP A 458 5.75 47.40 11.03
CA ASP A 458 5.25 48.76 10.95
C ASP A 458 4.64 48.98 9.56
N LYS A 459 3.31 49.04 9.50
CA LYS A 459 2.57 49.22 8.24
C LYS A 459 2.76 50.61 7.63
N ALA A 460 3.01 51.64 8.44
CA ALA A 460 3.16 53.01 7.94
C ALA A 460 4.49 53.19 7.22
N GLU A 461 5.54 52.54 7.72
CA GLU A 461 6.89 52.61 7.16
C GLU A 461 7.25 51.41 6.26
N ASN A 462 6.38 50.38 6.19
CA ASN A 462 6.61 49.11 5.48
C ASN A 462 7.91 48.40 5.91
N LYS A 463 8.19 48.41 7.22
CA LYS A 463 9.45 47.92 7.80
C LYS A 463 9.19 46.97 8.97
N TRP A 464 10.10 46.01 9.13
CA TRP A 464 10.17 45.15 10.31
C TRP A 464 11.07 45.78 11.36
N LYS A 465 10.60 45.82 12.61
CA LYS A 465 11.31 46.36 13.78
C LYS A 465 11.42 45.29 14.87
N LEU A 466 12.47 45.36 15.66
CA LEU A 466 12.62 44.53 16.86
C LEU A 466 11.98 45.24 18.06
N LEU A 467 11.12 44.54 18.78
CA LEU A 467 10.56 44.97 20.05
C LEU A 467 11.56 44.65 21.18
N SER A 468 12.27 45.66 21.65
CA SER A 468 13.31 45.53 22.69
C SER A 468 12.79 45.10 24.05
N ASN A 469 11.48 45.23 24.30
CA ASN A 469 10.81 44.81 25.53
C ASN A 469 10.47 43.30 25.58
N VAL A 470 10.68 42.55 24.50
CA VAL A 470 10.43 41.09 24.46
C VAL A 470 11.75 40.34 24.59
N SER A 471 11.86 39.52 25.65
CA SER A 471 13.02 38.67 25.87
C SER A 471 13.12 37.56 24.82
N GLU A 472 14.34 37.16 24.50
CA GLU A 472 14.63 36.13 23.49
C GLU A 472 13.97 34.78 23.82
N GLU A 473 13.86 34.43 25.10
CA GLU A 473 13.22 33.18 25.53
C GLU A 473 11.69 33.21 25.35
N THR A 474 11.07 34.36 25.61
CA THR A 474 9.61 34.55 25.46
C THR A 474 9.19 34.46 23.99
N GLY A 475 9.96 35.07 23.09
CA GLY A 475 9.76 34.93 21.66
C GLY A 475 9.93 33.49 21.16
N ALA A 476 10.92 32.76 21.70
CA ALA A 476 11.19 31.36 21.34
C ALA A 476 10.03 30.44 21.74
N SER A 477 9.48 30.68 22.93
CA SER A 477 8.38 29.89 23.49
C SER A 477 7.08 30.12 22.71
N ALA A 478 6.78 31.38 22.36
CA ALA A 478 5.59 31.74 21.59
C ALA A 478 5.60 31.13 20.17
N LEU A 479 6.74 31.20 19.47
CA LEU A 479 6.89 30.61 18.15
C LEU A 479 6.68 29.07 18.18
N ARG A 480 7.27 28.40 19.18
CA ARG A 480 7.09 26.95 19.38
C ARG A 480 5.62 26.57 19.65
N LYS A 481 4.90 27.37 20.43
CA LYS A 481 3.46 27.15 20.70
C LYS A 481 2.60 27.33 19.44
N ILE A 482 2.89 28.31 18.60
CA ILE A 482 2.14 28.56 17.35
C ILE A 482 2.39 27.45 16.33
N VAL A 483 3.64 27.01 16.18
CA VAL A 483 3.97 25.88 15.29
C VAL A 483 3.32 24.59 15.79
N ALA A 484 3.35 24.32 17.09
CA ALA A 484 2.68 23.16 17.68
C ALA A 484 1.15 23.21 17.49
N ALA A 485 0.53 24.39 17.63
CA ALA A 485 -0.90 24.57 17.39
C ALA A 485 -1.27 24.38 15.91
N ALA A 486 -0.46 24.90 14.96
CA ALA A 486 -0.67 24.69 13.53
C ALA A 486 -0.53 23.20 13.13
N GLN A 487 0.37 22.47 13.78
CA GLN A 487 0.55 21.02 13.59
C GLN A 487 -0.60 20.19 14.17
N GLN A 488 -1.23 20.63 15.26
CA GLN A 488 -2.41 19.96 15.83
C GLN A 488 -3.67 20.15 14.98
N VAL A 489 -3.78 21.26 14.25
CA VAL A 489 -4.89 21.52 13.32
C VAL A 489 -4.77 20.70 12.04
N GLY A 490 -3.55 20.37 11.59
CA GLY A 490 -3.32 19.54 10.39
C GLY A 490 -3.54 18.03 10.57
N GLY A 491 -3.98 17.57 11.74
CA GLY A 491 -4.20 16.14 12.06
C GLY A 491 -5.67 15.70 12.09
N ARG A 492 -6.61 16.58 11.73
CA ARG A 492 -8.03 16.25 11.57
C ARG A 492 -8.47 16.68 10.18
N ASP A 493 -8.56 15.73 9.26
CA ASP A 493 -9.30 15.92 8.02
C ASP A 493 -10.78 16.12 8.37
N ASN A 494 -11.29 17.33 8.11
CA ASN A 494 -12.65 17.54 7.63
C ASN A 494 -12.77 18.94 7.03
N GLU A 495 -13.34 18.96 5.82
CA GLU A 495 -13.78 20.13 5.07
C GLU A 495 -14.54 21.10 5.96
N HIS A 496 -13.94 22.25 6.27
CA HIS A 496 -14.68 23.49 6.37
C HIS A 496 -13.82 24.61 5.78
N SER A 497 -14.44 25.32 4.87
CA SER A 497 -13.98 26.54 4.22
C SER A 497 -13.16 27.43 5.15
N LEU A 498 -12.00 27.88 4.64
CA LEU A 498 -11.28 29.02 5.16
C LEU A 498 -12.10 30.29 4.91
N ASP A 499 -13.11 30.52 5.75
CA ASP A 499 -13.57 31.88 5.99
C ASP A 499 -12.60 32.55 6.94
N THR A 500 -12.03 33.66 6.47
CA THR A 500 -11.17 34.55 7.24
C THR A 500 -12.00 35.21 8.33
N PHE A 501 -12.13 34.56 9.48
CA PHE A 501 -12.76 35.16 10.65
C PHE A 501 -11.87 36.29 11.16
N SER A 502 -12.39 37.53 11.10
CA SER A 502 -11.77 38.68 11.75
C SER A 502 -11.58 38.41 13.25
N LEU A 503 -10.57 39.04 13.86
CA LEU A 503 -10.33 38.97 15.31
C LEU A 503 -11.61 39.28 16.11
N THR A 504 -12.43 40.20 15.61
CA THR A 504 -13.72 40.58 16.17
C THR A 504 -14.73 39.43 16.16
N SER A 505 -14.75 38.64 15.08
CA SER A 505 -15.58 37.44 14.94
C SER A 505 -15.15 36.33 15.91
N MET A 506 -13.83 36.17 16.10
CA MET A 506 -13.28 35.21 17.06
C MET A 506 -13.55 35.61 18.50
N ILE A 507 -13.44 36.89 18.83
CA ILE A 507 -13.77 37.42 20.16
C ILE A 507 -15.27 37.24 20.44
N ALA A 508 -16.15 37.54 19.48
CA ALA A 508 -17.59 37.34 19.63
C ALA A 508 -17.94 35.86 19.84
N ARG A 509 -17.30 34.94 19.09
CA ARG A 509 -17.50 33.49 19.23
C ARG A 509 -17.02 32.96 20.58
N ASN A 510 -15.84 33.39 21.03
CA ASN A 510 -15.31 33.02 22.36
C ASN A 510 -16.19 33.59 23.49
N HIS A 511 -16.70 34.82 23.33
CA HIS A 511 -17.62 35.41 24.29
C HIS A 511 -18.94 34.65 24.35
N GLN A 512 -19.50 34.25 23.20
CA GLN A 512 -20.70 33.43 23.13
C GLN A 512 -20.50 32.05 23.77
N GLN A 513 -19.37 31.38 23.48
CA GLN A 513 -19.01 30.10 24.10
C GLN A 513 -18.86 30.23 25.63
N LEU A 514 -18.27 31.32 26.13
CA LEU A 514 -18.19 31.58 27.57
C LEU A 514 -19.55 31.86 28.21
N VAL A 515 -20.47 32.53 27.51
CA VAL A 515 -21.85 32.75 27.97
C VAL A 515 -22.61 31.42 28.03
N ASP A 516 -22.47 30.57 27.02
CA ASP A 516 -23.13 29.26 26.96
C ASP A 516 -22.55 28.28 28.00
N LEU A 517 -21.23 28.31 28.23
CA LEU A 517 -20.60 27.58 29.33
C LEU A 517 -21.10 28.09 30.68
N ARG A 518 -21.21 29.41 30.89
CA ARG A 518 -21.78 29.97 32.13
C ARG A 518 -23.24 29.58 32.33
N ARG A 519 -24.06 29.48 31.26
CA ARG A 519 -25.43 28.96 31.34
C ARG A 519 -25.44 27.48 31.69
N PHE A 520 -24.54 26.70 31.12
CA PHE A 520 -24.40 25.27 31.41
C PHE A 520 -24.03 25.03 32.88
N TYR A 521 -23.06 25.78 33.42
CA TYR A 521 -22.66 25.67 34.83
C TYR A 521 -23.70 26.23 35.80
N LYS A 522 -24.38 27.35 35.48
CA LYS A 522 -25.52 27.83 36.28
C LYS A 522 -26.70 26.86 36.32
N ARG A 523 -26.95 26.08 35.24
CA ARG A 523 -27.96 25.01 35.24
C ARG A 523 -27.56 23.82 36.12
N LYS A 524 -26.26 23.53 36.27
CA LYS A 524 -25.77 22.49 37.17
C LYS A 524 -25.89 22.89 38.64
N ASP A 525 -25.61 24.14 38.98
CA ASP A 525 -25.76 24.62 40.36
C ASP A 525 -27.23 24.69 40.78
N TYR A 526 -28.13 25.12 39.89
CA TYR A 526 -29.58 25.13 40.18
C TYR A 526 -30.18 23.73 40.39
N ASN A 527 -29.62 22.69 39.76
CA ASN A 527 -30.05 21.30 39.95
C ASN A 527 -29.43 20.63 41.18
N ASN A 528 -28.28 21.13 41.67
CA ASN A 528 -27.67 20.67 42.90
C ASN A 528 -28.35 21.27 44.13
N ASP A 529 -28.74 22.55 44.09
CA ASP A 529 -29.47 23.19 45.19
C ASP A 529 -30.90 22.62 45.34
N LYS A 530 -31.54 22.21 44.25
CA LYS A 530 -32.87 21.60 44.30
C LYS A 530 -32.87 20.17 44.88
N ARG A 531 -31.74 19.46 44.77
CA ARG A 531 -31.54 18.13 45.38
C ARG A 531 -31.06 18.18 46.83
N ALA A 532 -30.70 19.36 47.34
CA ALA A 532 -30.34 19.56 48.74
C ALA A 532 -31.52 20.10 49.59
N LEU A 533 -32.63 20.48 48.94
CA LEU A 533 -33.85 21.02 49.55
C LEU A 533 -35.08 20.11 49.42
N GLU A 534 -34.94 18.97 48.73
CA GLU A 534 -35.85 17.81 48.76
C GLU A 534 -35.21 16.72 49.62
#